data_AF-A0A8T4KVP9-F1
#
_entry.id   AF-A0A8T4KVP9-F1
#
_cell.length_a   1.000
_cell.length_b   1.000
_cell.length_c   1.000
_cell.angle_alpha   90.00
_cell.angle_beta   90.00
_cell.angle_gamma   90.00
#
_symmetry.space_group_name_H-M   'P 1'
#
loop_
_entity.id
_entity.type
_entity.pdbx_description
1 polymer ?
#
loop_
_entity_poly.entity_id
_entity_poly.type
_entity_poly.pdbx_seq_one_letter_code
_entity_poly.pdbx_strand_id
1 'polypeptide(L)' 'MQKIEIVELQDIDYETAKKEILGYYQKHREAYPDEAANALGIELELAVKIVKELIDEKRLGVIE' A
#
# COMPACT_ATOMS: atom_id res chain seq x y z
N MET A 1 -3.65 -24.53 8.15
CA MET A 1 -4.93 -23.90 8.52
C MET A 1 -5.03 -22.62 7.70
N GLN A 2 -5.97 -22.52 6.75
CA GLN A 2 -6.17 -21.28 5.98
C GLN A 2 -7.00 -20.31 6.84
N LYS A 3 -6.48 -19.09 7.06
CA LYS A 3 -7.18 -18.03 7.78
C LYS A 3 -7.85 -17.14 6.74
N ILE A 4 -9.14 -16.89 6.90
CA ILE A 4 -9.86 -15.86 6.14
C ILE A 4 -9.81 -14.60 6.98
N GLU A 5 -9.36 -13.50 6.38
CA GLU A 5 -9.31 -12.18 7.01
C GLU A 5 -10.26 -11.26 6.26
N ILE A 6 -11.14 -10.59 7.00
CA ILE A 6 -12.07 -9.60 6.46
C ILE A 6 -11.48 -8.24 6.80
N VAL A 7 -11.25 -7.43 5.77
CA VAL A 7 -10.71 -6.07 5.90
C VAL A 7 -11.79 -5.10 5.45
N GLU A 8 -12.10 -4.11 6.28
CA GLU A 8 -12.99 -3.01 5.89
C GLU A 8 -12.19 -1.98 5.10
N LEU A 9 -12.73 -1.59 3.94
CA LEU A 9 -12.13 -0.54 3.13
C LEU A 9 -12.55 0.84 3.65
N GLN A 10 -11.60 1.76 3.71
CA GLN A 10 -11.85 3.13 4.09
C GLN A 10 -12.23 3.96 2.86
N ASP A 11 -13.19 4.87 3.04
CA ASP A 11 -13.46 5.92 2.06
C ASP A 11 -12.40 7.02 2.21
N ILE A 12 -11.37 6.94 1.38
CA ILE A 12 -10.17 7.78 1.44
C ILE A 12 -9.88 8.37 0.07
N ASP A 13 -9.53 9.65 0.03
CA ASP A 13 -9.12 10.29 -1.22
C ASP A 13 -7.73 9.83 -1.66
N TYR A 14 -7.46 10.00 -2.95
CA TYR A 14 -6.22 9.53 -3.59
C TYR A 14 -4.95 10.09 -2.94
N GLU A 15 -4.94 11.38 -2.60
CA GLU A 15 -3.75 12.06 -2.07
C GLU A 15 -3.45 11.60 -0.64
N THR A 16 -4.49 11.40 0.15
CA THR A 16 -4.36 10.83 1.50
C THR A 16 -3.89 9.37 1.41
N ALA A 17 -4.47 8.55 0.51
CA ALA A 17 -4.04 7.17 0.28
C ALA A 17 -2.56 7.09 -0.13
N LYS A 18 -2.10 7.99 -1.00
CA LYS A 18 -0.70 8.05 -1.46
C LYS A 18 0.27 8.38 -0.33
N LYS A 19 -0.11 9.28 0.58
CA LYS A 19 0.68 9.62 1.77
C LYS A 19 0.75 8.45 2.75
N GLU A 20 -0.38 7.80 3.04
CA GLU A 20 -0.45 6.66 3.95
C GLU A 20 0.38 5.48 3.45
N ILE A 21 0.28 5.15 2.15
CA ILE A 21 1.09 4.09 1.55
C ILE A 21 2.58 4.41 1.66
N LEU A 22 3.01 5.61 1.30
CA LEU A 22 4.42 5.97 1.47
C LEU A 22 4.85 5.87 2.94
N GLY A 23 4.03 6.36 3.86
CA GLY A 23 4.29 6.28 5.29
C GLY A 23 4.40 4.83 5.79
N TYR A 24 3.60 3.92 5.24
CA TYR A 24 3.66 2.49 5.55
C TYR A 24 5.01 1.89 5.13
N TYR A 25 5.45 2.12 3.90
CA TYR A 25 6.75 1.63 3.39
C TYR A 25 7.96 2.29 4.07
N GLN A 26 7.83 3.54 4.54
CA GLN A 26 8.89 4.17 5.33
C GLN A 26 9.06 3.50 6.71
N LYS A 27 7.97 2.98 7.28
CA LYS A 27 7.97 2.24 8.56
C LYS A 27 8.39 0.78 8.36
N HIS A 28 7.95 0.16 7.27
CA HIS A 28 8.20 -1.23 6.91
C HIS A 28 9.17 -1.25 5.73
N ARG A 29 10.46 -1.45 6.03
CA ARG A 29 11.56 -1.34 5.04
C ARG A 29 11.30 -2.09 3.73
N GLU A 30 10.66 -3.25 3.83
CA GLU A 30 10.32 -4.12 2.71
C GLU A 30 8.89 -4.63 2.94
N ALA A 31 8.03 -4.48 1.94
CA ALA A 31 6.65 -4.96 1.98
C ALA A 31 6.09 -5.12 0.57
N TYR A 32 5.14 -6.03 0.42
CA TYR A 32 4.35 -6.14 -0.80
C TYR A 32 3.14 -5.18 -0.78
N PRO A 33 2.65 -4.75 -1.96
CA PRO A 33 1.50 -3.84 -2.03
C PRO A 33 0.22 -4.36 -1.37
N ASP A 34 0.01 -5.68 -1.34
CA ASP A 34 -1.13 -6.31 -0.67
C ASP A 34 -1.03 -6.23 0.85
N GLU A 35 0.16 -6.30 1.42
CA GLU A 35 0.38 -6.08 2.86
C GLU A 35 0.00 -4.65 3.24
N ALA A 36 0.44 -3.67 2.44
CA ALA A 36 0.07 -2.26 2.63
C ALA A 36 -1.44 -2.04 2.44
N ALA A 37 -2.05 -2.64 1.42
CA ALA A 37 -3.48 -2.56 1.15
C ALA A 37 -4.31 -3.07 2.34
N ASN A 38 -3.97 -4.26 2.83
CA ASN A 38 -4.66 -4.88 3.97
C ASN A 38 -4.47 -4.08 5.25
N ALA A 39 -3.24 -3.62 5.55
CA ALA A 39 -2.95 -2.89 6.78
C ALA A 39 -3.62 -1.51 6.82
N LEU A 40 -3.77 -0.86 5.66
CA LEU A 40 -4.35 0.48 5.56
C LEU A 40 -5.85 0.47 5.23
N GLY A 41 -6.44 -0.68 4.91
CA GLY A 41 -7.82 -0.76 4.44
C GLY A 41 -8.01 -0.05 3.10
N ILE A 42 -7.03 -0.18 2.20
CA ILE A 42 -7.02 0.41 0.86
C ILE A 42 -7.27 -0.68 -0.16
N GLU A 43 -8.03 -0.39 -1.21
CA GLU A 43 -8.25 -1.31 -2.32
C GLU A 43 -6.90 -1.73 -2.95
N LEU A 44 -6.72 -3.02 -3.18
CA LEU A 44 -5.46 -3.57 -3.70
C LEU A 44 -5.02 -2.92 -5.02
N GLU A 45 -5.92 -2.71 -5.96
CA GLU A 45 -5.59 -2.09 -7.26
C GLU A 45 -5.10 -0.66 -7.08
N LEU A 46 -5.73 0.10 -6.18
CA LEU A 46 -5.31 1.46 -5.83
C LEU A 46 -3.93 1.45 -5.17
N ALA A 47 -3.68 0.51 -4.25
CA ALA A 47 -2.38 0.37 -3.60
C ALA A 47 -1.27 0.05 -4.59
N VAL A 48 -1.49 -0.91 -5.49
CA VAL A 48 -0.54 -1.27 -6.55
C VAL A 48 -0.25 -0.08 -7.48
N LYS A 49 -1.29 0.68 -7.85
CA LYS A 49 -1.13 1.87 -8.68
C LYS A 49 -0.26 2.92 -7.99
N ILE A 50 -0.56 3.23 -6.73
CA ILE A 50 0.20 4.21 -5.93
C ILE A 50 1.65 3.78 -5.76
N VAL A 51 1.90 2.50 -5.45
CA VAL A 51 3.26 1.98 -5.28
C VAL A 51 4.07 2.14 -6.58
N LYS A 52 3.49 1.82 -7.74
CA LYS A 52 4.14 2.04 -9.04
C LYS A 52 4.49 3.52 -9.26
N GLU A 53 3.55 4.43 -9.01
CA GLU A 53 3.82 5.86 -9.13
C GLU A 53 4.93 6.33 -8.18
N LEU A 54 4.95 5.83 -6.94
CA LEU A 54 6.00 6.18 -5.97
C LEU A 54 7.38 5.64 -6.38
N ILE A 55 7.44 4.50 -7.08
CA ILE A 55 8.67 3.97 -7.68
C ILE A 55 9.12 4.86 -8.84
N ASP A 56 8.20 5.26 -9.73
CA ASP A 56 8.48 6.16 -10.85
C ASP A 56 8.97 7.55 -10.36
N GLU A 57 8.40 8.03 -9.24
CA GLU A 57 8.83 9.23 -8.52
C GLU A 57 10.16 9.07 -7.76
N LYS A 58 10.76 7.87 -7.76
CA LYS A 58 11.97 7.51 -7.01
C LYS A 58 11.85 7.70 -5.48
N ARG A 59 10.62 7.59 -4.97
CA ARG A 59 10.30 7.66 -3.54
C ARG A 59 10.27 6.28 -2.89
N LEU A 60 10.06 5.24 -3.70
CA LEU A 60 10.22 3.83 -3.35
C LEU A 60 11.17 3.16 -4.35
N GLY A 61 11.67 1.98 -3.97
CA GLY A 61 12.48 1.11 -4.83
C GLY A 61 11.89 -0.28 -4.91
N VAL A 62 12.28 -1.03 -5.95
CA VAL A 62 11.95 -2.46 -6.09
C VAL A 62 13.13 -3.28 -5.55
N ILE A 63 12.81 -4.35 -4.85
CA ILE A 63 13.79 -5.33 -4.34
C ILE A 63 13.57 -6.60 -5.18
N GLU A 64 14.64 -7.12 -5.78
CA GLU A 64 14.64 -8.37 -6.57
C GLU A 64 14.94 -9.60 -5.71
#